data_AF-A0A5J4T4R3-F1
#
_entry.id   AF-A0A5J4T4R3-F1
#
_cell.length_a   1.000
_cell.length_b   1.000
_cell.length_c   1.000
_cell.angle_alpha   90.00
_cell.angle_beta   90.00
_cell.angle_gamma   90.00
#
_symmetry.space_group_name_H-M   'P 1'
#
loop_
_entity.id
_entity.type
_entity.pdbx_description
1 polymer ?
#
loop_
_entity_poly.entity_id
_entity_poly.type
_entity_poly.pdbx_seq_one_letter_code
_entity_poly.pdbx_strand_id
1 'polypeptide(L)'
;MPGNTGFKGKQKVKQQFDSETGTLMFFLDGIQQLVYITRINEKVRFIVSWYHADQSCIIHSLKKLAEPTTSHDTIQIGTFW
;
A
#
# COMPACT_ATOMS: atom_id res chain seq x y z
N MET A 1 6.96 17.93 15.63
CA MET A 1 5.66 17.25 15.59
C MET A 1 5.89 15.78 15.88
N PRO A 2 5.09 15.12 16.72
CA PRO A 2 5.21 13.68 16.94
C PRO A 2 4.84 12.93 15.66
N GLY A 3 5.70 11.98 15.25
CA GLY A 3 5.46 11.09 14.12
C GLY A 3 4.77 9.79 14.55
N ASN A 4 4.73 8.81 13.63
CA ASN A 4 4.25 7.47 13.97
C ASN A 4 5.21 6.76 14.93
N THR A 5 4.64 5.90 15.77
CA THR A 5 5.42 5.10 16.72
C THR A 5 6.22 4.04 15.96
N GLY A 6 7.52 3.93 16.26
CA GLY A 6 8.33 2.83 15.74
C GLY A 6 7.83 1.47 16.25
N PHE A 7 7.95 0.43 15.42
CA PHE A 7 7.59 -0.93 15.81
C PHE A 7 8.80 -1.72 16.32
N LYS A 8 8.54 -2.75 17.11
CA LYS A 8 9.50 -3.72 17.63
C LYS A 8 9.16 -5.12 17.14
N GLY A 9 10.05 -6.07 17.42
CA GLY A 9 9.84 -7.48 17.06
C GLY A 9 8.52 -8.03 17.63
N LYS A 10 7.89 -8.92 16.85
CA LYS A 10 6.62 -9.62 17.18
C LYS A 10 5.35 -8.76 17.19
N GLN A 11 5.45 -7.46 16.94
CA GLN A 11 4.27 -6.60 16.76
C GLN A 11 3.67 -6.78 15.38
N LYS A 12 2.36 -6.60 15.27
CA LYS A 12 1.64 -6.63 13.99
C LYS A 12 1.60 -5.23 13.39
N VAL A 13 2.27 -5.08 12.25
CA VAL A 13 2.21 -3.86 11.44
C VAL A 13 1.21 -4.09 10.31
N LYS A 14 0.32 -3.12 10.09
CA LYS A 14 -0.61 -3.12 8.95
C LYS A 14 -0.55 -1.79 8.21
N GLN A 15 -0.54 -1.89 6.89
CA GLN A 15 -0.75 -0.78 5.98
C GLN A 15 -2.09 -0.99 5.29
N GLN A 16 -2.95 0.03 5.28
CA GLN A 16 -4.24 -0.03 4.62
C GLN A 16 -4.35 1.11 3.62
N PHE A 17 -4.44 0.74 2.34
CA PHE A 17 -4.68 1.69 1.27
C PHE A 17 -6.17 1.66 0.90
N ASP A 18 -6.76 2.84 0.90
CA ASP A 18 -8.07 3.12 0.33
C ASP A 18 -7.85 3.83 -1.02
N SER A 19 -8.16 3.11 -2.11
CA SER A 19 -8.00 3.61 -3.47
C SER A 19 -9.05 4.63 -3.88
N GLU A 20 -10.21 4.67 -3.21
CA GLU A 20 -11.26 5.64 -3.52
C GLU A 20 -10.86 7.03 -3.04
N THR A 21 -10.28 7.11 -1.85
CA THR A 21 -9.83 8.38 -1.26
C THR A 21 -8.36 8.69 -1.53
N GLY A 22 -7.59 7.74 -2.05
CA GLY A 22 -6.15 7.85 -2.23
C GLY A 22 -5.41 7.98 -0.90
N THR A 23 -5.86 7.25 0.13
CA THR A 23 -5.37 7.37 1.51
C THR A 23 -4.65 6.10 1.96
N LEU A 24 -3.44 6.25 2.51
CA LEU A 24 -2.67 5.16 3.13
C LEU A 24 -2.56 5.38 4.65
N MET A 25 -3.13 4.45 5.41
CA MET A 25 -3.16 4.45 6.86
C MET A 25 -2.22 3.38 7.43
N PHE A 26 -1.64 3.66 8.60
CA PHE A 26 -0.73 2.75 9.30
C PHE A 26 -1.33 2.31 10.63
N PHE A 27 -1.12 1.05 10.99
CA PHE A 27 -1.57 0.48 12.26
C PHE A 27 -0.43 -0.30 12.92
N LEU A 28 -0.37 -0.21 14.24
CA LEU A 28 0.51 -1.00 15.09
C LEU A 28 -0.34 -1.73 16.13
N ASP A 29 -0.29 -3.06 16.12
CA ASP A 29 -1.11 -3.94 16.97
C ASP A 29 -2.61 -3.60 16.93
N GLY A 30 -3.10 -3.18 15.74
CA GLY A 30 -4.49 -2.80 15.52
C GLY A 30 -4.82 -1.35 15.85
N ILE A 31 -3.90 -0.59 16.45
CA ILE A 31 -4.07 0.83 16.76
C ILE A 31 -3.62 1.69 15.58
N GLN A 32 -4.54 2.50 15.05
CA GLN A 32 -4.23 3.45 13.97
C GLN A 32 -3.21 4.50 14.45
N GLN A 33 -2.19 4.74 13.64
CA GLN A 33 -1.16 5.73 13.89
C GLN A 33 -1.60 7.13 13.43
N LEU A 34 -0.99 8.17 14.01
CA LEU A 34 -1.40 9.57 13.82
C LEU A 34 -1.16 10.07 12.38
N VAL A 35 -0.01 9.70 11.79
CA VAL A 35 0.40 10.15 10.47
C VAL A 35 -0.04 9.14 9.42
N TYR A 36 -0.69 9.65 8.38
CA TYR A 36 -1.15 8.91 7.21
C TYR A 36 -0.83 9.72 5.95
N ILE A 37 -0.90 9.09 4.79
CA ILE A 37 -0.65 9.72 3.49
C ILE A 37 -1.98 9.86 2.76
N THR A 38 -2.21 10.97 2.08
CA THR A 38 -3.42 11.23 1.28
C THR A 38 -3.06 11.68 -0.12
N ARG A 39 -4.05 11.74 -1.01
CA ARG A 39 -3.91 12.25 -2.38
C ARG A 39 -2.92 11.43 -3.21
N ILE A 40 -2.87 10.13 -2.96
CA ILE A 40 -2.15 9.18 -3.81
C ILE A 40 -3.03 8.88 -5.01
N ASN A 41 -2.62 9.37 -6.18
CA ASN A 41 -3.36 9.21 -7.43
C ASN A 41 -2.66 8.23 -8.39
N GLU A 42 -1.49 7.73 -8.01
CA GLU A 42 -0.66 6.82 -8.78
C GLU A 42 -0.87 5.35 -8.38
N LYS A 43 -0.34 4.44 -9.21
CA LYS A 43 -0.33 2.99 -8.89
C LYS A 43 0.52 2.72 -7.65
N VAL A 44 -0.09 2.10 -6.64
CA VAL A 44 0.57 1.75 -5.37
C VAL A 44 1.18 0.36 -5.42
N ARG A 45 2.38 0.22 -4.84
CA ARG A 45 3.04 -1.08 -4.55
C ARG A 45 3.40 -1.13 -3.07
N PHE A 46 3.10 -2.25 -2.41
CA PHE A 46 3.56 -2.51 -1.05
C PHE A 46 4.87 -3.29 -1.09
N ILE A 47 5.89 -2.80 -0.39
CA ILE A 47 7.22 -3.40 -0.36
C ILE A 47 7.60 -3.67 1.11
N VAL A 48 8.21 -4.82 1.36
CA VAL A 48 8.85 -5.15 2.64
C VAL A 48 10.35 -5.27 2.38
N SER A 49 11.17 -4.64 3.21
CA SER A 49 12.62 -4.66 3.11
C SER A 49 13.25 -4.79 4.50
N TRP A 50 14.49 -5.28 4.54
CA TRP A 50 15.26 -5.49 5.75
C TRP A 50 16.60 -4.76 5.68
N TYR A 51 17.08 -4.29 6.83
CA TYR A 51 18.36 -3.59 6.93
C TYR A 51 19.48 -4.53 7.37
N HIS A 52 19.18 -5.51 8.22
CA HIS A 52 20.16 -6.50 8.70
C HIS A 52 19.90 -7.88 8.10
N ALA A 53 20.97 -8.68 8.01
CA ALA A 53 20.86 -10.10 7.69
C ALA A 53 20.00 -10.85 8.72
N ASP A 54 19.44 -11.98 8.30
CA ASP A 54 18.66 -12.92 9.13
C ASP A 54 17.35 -12.36 9.72
N GLN A 55 16.92 -11.18 9.29
CA GLN A 55 15.60 -10.66 9.65
C GLN A 55 14.51 -11.31 8.78
N SER A 56 13.37 -11.60 9.40
CA SER A 56 12.21 -12.16 8.73
C SER A 56 10.91 -11.59 9.29
N CYS A 57 9.81 -11.75 8.57
CA CYS A 57 8.47 -11.42 9.05
C CYS A 57 7.46 -12.47 8.58
N ILE A 58 6.36 -12.60 9.31
CA ILE A 58 5.22 -13.42 8.92
C ILE A 58 4.18 -12.52 8.26
N ILE A 59 3.83 -12.80 7.00
CA ILE A 59 2.74 -12.11 6.31
C ILE A 59 1.42 -12.76 6.72
N HIS A 60 0.65 -12.09 7.59
CA HIS A 60 -0.64 -12.60 8.07
C HIS A 60 -1.76 -12.52 7.02
N SER A 61 -1.77 -11.46 6.22
CA SER A 61 -2.82 -11.22 5.23
C SER A 61 -2.32 -10.28 4.14
N LEU A 62 -2.67 -10.59 2.88
CA LEU A 62 -2.49 -9.70 1.75
C LEU A 62 -3.80 -9.70 0.95
N LYS A 63 -4.42 -8.54 0.77
CA LYS A 63 -5.59 -8.40 -0.11
C LYS A 63 -5.11 -7.90 -1.45
N LYS A 64 -5.39 -8.64 -2.54
CA LYS A 64 -5.14 -8.17 -3.90
C LYS A 64 -5.99 -6.91 -4.12
N LEU A 65 -5.37 -5.82 -4.54
CA LEU A 65 -6.10 -4.64 -5.01
C LEU A 65 -6.87 -5.05 -6.28
N ALA A 66 -8.06 -4.49 -6.49
CA ALA A 66 -8.76 -4.67 -7.75
C ALA A 66 -7.83 -4.30 -8.91
N GLU A 67 -7.89 -5.04 -10.02
CA GLU A 67 -6.98 -4.81 -11.13
C GLU A 67 -7.05 -3.35 -11.59
N PRO A 68 -5.90 -2.77 -11.99
CA PRO A 68 -5.88 -1.38 -12.40
C PRO A 68 -6.92 -1.17 -13.50
N THR A 69 -7.80 -0.19 -13.31
CA THR A 69 -8.70 0.33 -14.36
C THR A 69 -7.89 1.11 -15.39
N THR A 70 -6.77 0.57 -15.87
CA THR A 70 -6.34 0.89 -17.21
C THR A 70 -7.17 -0.02 -18.09
N SER A 71 -8.32 0.50 -18.55
CA SER A 71 -8.76 0.11 -19.88
C SER A 71 -7.53 0.21 -20.75
N HIS A 72 -7.13 -0.90 -21.35
CA HIS A 72 -6.34 -0.82 -22.55
C HIS A 72 -7.19 0.06 -23.44
N ASP A 73 -6.84 1.35 -23.58
CA ASP A 73 -7.46 2.19 -24.58
C ASP A 73 -7.17 1.43 -25.86
N THR A 74 -8.21 0.75 -26.33
CA THR A 74 -8.19 0.08 -27.60
C THR A 74 -8.15 1.27 -28.51
N ILE A 75 -6.95 1.60 -28.96
CA ILE A 75 -6.75 2.58 -30.00
C ILE A 75 -7.61 2.08 -31.17
N GLN A 76 -8.82 2.65 -31.29
CA GLN A 76 -9.60 2.55 -32.51
C GLN A 76 -8.94 3.51 -33.49
N ILE A 77 -7.80 3.11 -34.06
CA ILE A 77 -7.41 3.68 -35.34
C ILE A 77 -8.43 3.11 -36.32
N GLY A 78 -9.50 3.85 -36.55
CA GLY A 78 -10.26 3.72 -37.76
C GLY A 78 -9.40 4.22 -38.91
N THR A 79 -8.94 3.32 -39.78
CA THR A 79 -8.54 3.66 -41.14
C THR A 79 -8.85 2.49 -42.08
N PHE A 80 -9.84 2.72 -42.95
CA PHE A 80 -9.97 2.18 -44.30
C PHE A 80 -8.61 2.42 -45.03
N TRP A 81 -7.99 1.52 -45.81
CA TRP A 81 -8.40 0.38 -46.64
C TRP A 81 -7.49 -0.83 -46.43
#